data_AF-A0A7V8SYA9-F1
#
_entry.id   AF-A0A7V8SYA9-F1
#
_cell.length_a   1.000
_cell.length_b   1.000
_cell.length_c   1.000
_cell.angle_alpha   90.00
_cell.angle_beta   90.00
_cell.angle_gamma   90.00
#
_symmetry.space_group_name_H-M   'P 1'
#
loop_
_entity.id
_entity.type
_entity.pdbx_description
1 polymer ?
#
loop_
_entity_poly.entity_id
_entity_poly.type
_entity_poly.pdbx_seq_one_letter_code
_entity_poly.pdbx_strand_id
1 'polypeptide(L)' 'IKNPHFATYRVPRFRDVPVVEAVLLDRKDIPSAGAGETPIMAVAPAVGNALFDATGIRLNDLPLVPNGLRKA' A
#
# COMPACT_ATOMS: atom_id res chain seq x y z
N ILE A 1 13.44 21.98 3.40
CA ILE A 1 12.36 21.02 3.04
C ILE A 1 12.23 21.02 1.52
N LYS A 2 12.18 19.86 0.84
CA LYS A 2 12.25 19.78 -0.64
C LYS A 2 10.89 19.87 -1.35
N ASN A 3 9.80 19.44 -0.72
CA ASN A 3 8.43 19.44 -1.30
C ASN A 3 7.35 19.64 -0.21
N PRO A 4 7.27 20.83 0.44
CA PRO A 4 6.42 21.05 1.61
C PRO A 4 4.91 21.20 1.30
N HIS A 5 4.49 21.20 0.03
CA HIS A 5 3.11 21.49 -0.35
C HIS A 5 2.36 20.21 -0.74
N PHE A 6 1.08 20.07 -0.35
CA PHE A 6 0.24 18.93 -0.76
C PHE A 6 0.02 18.81 -2.28
N ALA A 7 0.31 19.87 -3.03
CA ALA A 7 0.32 19.83 -4.49
C ALA A 7 1.56 19.08 -5.04
N THR A 8 2.68 19.11 -4.33
CA THR A 8 3.97 18.54 -4.77
C THR A 8 4.38 17.29 -3.99
N TYR A 9 3.91 17.12 -2.75
CA TYR A 9 3.98 15.87 -2.00
C TYR A 9 2.81 14.97 -2.41
N ARG A 10 3.10 13.96 -3.24
CA ARG A 10 2.05 13.10 -3.79
C ARG A 10 1.47 12.18 -2.72
N VAL A 11 0.17 12.31 -2.52
CA VAL A 11 -0.67 11.37 -1.76
C VAL A 11 -1.72 10.79 -2.71
N PRO A 12 -2.26 9.58 -2.43
CA PRO A 12 -3.34 9.01 -3.23
C PRO A 12 -4.54 9.97 -3.36
N ARG A 13 -5.09 10.06 -4.55
CA ARG A 13 -6.35 10.75 -4.87
C ARG A 13 -7.46 9.71 -5.00
N PHE A 14 -8.72 10.14 -5.02
CA PHE A 14 -9.86 9.21 -5.16
C PHE A 14 -9.77 8.28 -6.37
N ARG A 15 -9.16 8.73 -7.48
CA ARG A 15 -8.97 7.90 -8.69
C ARG A 15 -7.89 6.83 -8.55
N ASP A 16 -6.99 6.97 -7.58
CA ASP A 16 -5.86 6.05 -7.38
C ASP A 16 -6.24 4.88 -6.44
N VAL A 17 -7.36 5.03 -5.72
CA VAL A 17 -7.79 4.04 -4.72
C VAL A 17 -8.53 2.90 -5.42
N PRO A 18 -8.07 1.65 -5.31
CA PRO A 18 -8.79 0.50 -5.85
C PRO A 18 -10.06 0.22 -5.04
N VAL A 19 -10.85 -0.74 -5.48
CA VAL A 19 -11.94 -1.28 -4.63
C VAL A 19 -11.31 -1.88 -3.37
N VAL A 20 -11.77 -1.42 -2.20
CA VAL A 20 -11.33 -1.93 -0.89
C VAL A 20 -12.50 -2.63 -0.23
N GLU A 21 -12.30 -3.90 0.11
CA GLU A 21 -13.23 -4.69 0.92
C GLU A 21 -12.62 -4.89 2.32
N ALA A 22 -13.43 -4.68 3.36
CA ALA A 22 -13.04 -4.91 4.74
C ALA A 22 -13.84 -6.09 5.31
N VAL A 23 -13.14 -7.15 5.69
CA VAL A 23 -13.73 -8.33 6.34
C VAL A 23 -13.43 -8.26 7.83
N LEU A 24 -14.46 -8.07 8.65
CA LEU A 24 -14.34 -8.09 10.10
C LEU A 24 -14.61 -9.50 10.60
N LEU A 25 -13.64 -10.07 11.32
CA LEU A 25 -13.79 -11.38 11.95
C LEU A 25 -14.42 -11.23 13.34
N ASP A 26 -15.61 -11.79 13.52
CA ASP A 26 -16.36 -11.76 14.79
C ASP A 26 -15.81 -12.80 15.78
N ARG A 27 -14.82 -12.40 16.57
CA ARG A 27 -14.18 -13.24 17.61
C ARG A 27 -14.60 -12.80 19.01
N LYS A 28 -15.84 -13.14 19.38
CA LYS A 28 -16.43 -12.82 20.70
C LYS A 28 -15.74 -13.52 21.88
N ASP A 29 -14.93 -14.53 21.60
CA ASP A 29 -14.18 -15.33 22.57
C ASP A 29 -12.87 -14.67 23.02
N ILE A 30 -12.42 -13.60 22.35
CA ILE A 30 -11.19 -12.87 22.71
C ILE A 30 -11.49 -11.40 23.03
N PRO A 31 -10.67 -10.74 23.88
CA PRO A 31 -10.77 -9.31 24.09
C PRO A 31 -10.57 -8.51 22.79
N SER A 32 -11.19 -7.33 22.72
CA SER A 32 -10.99 -6.40 21.61
C SER A 32 -9.52 -6.00 21.47
N ALA A 33 -9.04 -5.92 20.23
CA ALA A 33 -7.69 -5.46 19.90
C ALA A 33 -7.75 -4.20 19.02
N GLY A 34 -6.63 -3.45 19.00
CA GLY A 34 -6.48 -2.29 18.13
C GLY A 34 -6.45 -2.68 16.65
N ALA A 35 -7.24 -1.97 15.84
CA ALA A 35 -7.34 -2.20 14.39
C ALA A 35 -6.95 -0.99 13.54
N GLY A 36 -6.52 0.12 14.15
CA GLY A 36 -6.19 1.36 13.42
C GLY A 36 -4.91 1.27 12.59
N GLU A 37 -3.86 0.63 13.14
CA GLU A 37 -2.53 0.56 12.50
C GLU A 37 -2.31 -0.74 11.74
N THR A 38 -2.82 -1.86 12.26
CA THR A 38 -2.57 -3.20 11.71
C THR A 38 -2.84 -3.33 10.21
N PRO A 39 -3.94 -2.79 9.64
CA PRO A 39 -4.22 -2.93 8.22
C PRO A 39 -3.20 -2.25 7.30
N ILE A 40 -2.60 -1.12 7.71
CA ILE A 40 -1.68 -0.38 6.82
C ILE A 40 -0.35 -1.12 6.61
N MET A 41 0.04 -1.97 7.56
CA MET A 41 1.31 -2.72 7.51
C MET A 41 1.37 -3.70 6.33
N ALA A 42 0.22 -4.24 5.91
CA ALA A 42 0.16 -5.23 4.84
C ALA A 42 0.15 -4.61 3.42
N VAL A 43 -0.20 -3.32 3.29
CA VAL A 43 -0.47 -2.69 1.98
C VAL A 43 0.77 -2.69 1.09
N ALA A 44 1.88 -2.12 1.55
CA ALA A 44 3.11 -2.00 0.77
C ALA A 44 3.70 -3.36 0.33
N PRO A 45 3.88 -4.37 1.21
CA PRO A 45 4.38 -5.68 0.79
C PRO A 45 3.40 -6.45 -0.10
N ALA A 46 2.09 -6.33 0.09
CA ALA A 46 1.10 -6.95 -0.78
C ALA A 46 1.18 -6.42 -2.22
N VAL A 47 1.26 -5.08 -2.38
CA VAL A 47 1.44 -4.45 -3.70
C VAL A 47 2.80 -4.82 -4.31
N GLY A 48 3.88 -4.86 -3.52
CA GLY A 48 5.20 -5.27 -3.98
C GLY A 48 5.23 -6.72 -4.51
N ASN A 49 4.57 -7.64 -3.81
CA ASN A 49 4.43 -9.03 -4.26
C ASN A 49 3.56 -9.13 -5.52
N ALA A 50 2.48 -8.35 -5.64
CA ALA A 50 1.66 -8.30 -6.85
C ALA A 50 2.44 -7.78 -8.08
N LEU A 51 3.32 -6.78 -7.90
CA LEU A 51 4.22 -6.35 -8.96
C LEU A 51 5.22 -7.44 -9.36
N PHE A 52 5.79 -8.15 -8.38
CA PHE A 52 6.69 -9.26 -8.67
C PHE A 52 5.97 -10.38 -9.43
N ASP A 53 4.77 -10.75 -9.02
CA ASP A 53 3.94 -11.75 -9.70
C ASP A 53 3.63 -11.33 -11.15
N ALA A 54 3.28 -10.07 -11.37
CA ALA A 54 2.94 -9.56 -12.70
C ALA A 54 4.14 -9.33 -13.63
N THR A 55 5.36 -9.15 -13.11
CA THR A 55 6.50 -8.66 -13.90
C THR A 55 7.78 -9.48 -13.78
N GLY A 56 7.87 -10.36 -12.78
CA GLY A 56 9.11 -11.07 -12.41
C GLY A 56 10.18 -10.18 -11.76
N ILE A 57 9.95 -8.87 -11.59
CA ILE A 57 10.93 -7.92 -11.04
C ILE A 57 10.68 -7.71 -9.55
N ARG A 58 11.67 -8.04 -8.71
CA ARG A 58 11.59 -7.81 -7.27
C ARG A 58 12.02 -6.39 -6.92
N LEU A 59 11.11 -5.63 -6.31
CA LEU A 59 11.37 -4.28 -5.81
C LEU A 59 11.48 -4.31 -4.28
N ASN A 60 12.58 -3.80 -3.74
CA ASN A 60 12.83 -3.79 -2.29
C ASN A 60 12.88 -2.37 -1.71
N ASP A 61 12.78 -1.34 -2.55
CA ASP A 61 12.84 0.07 -2.16
C ASP A 61 11.50 0.77 -2.42
N LEU A 62 11.05 1.53 -1.42
CA LEU A 62 9.87 2.39 -1.52
C LEU A 62 10.26 3.85 -1.86
N PRO A 63 9.37 4.63 -2.52
CA PRO A 63 8.11 4.20 -3.12
C PRO A 63 8.34 3.26 -4.32
N LEU A 64 7.40 2.35 -4.57
CA LEU A 64 7.49 1.41 -5.70
C LEU A 64 7.31 2.19 -7.02
N VAL A 65 8.24 2.02 -7.96
CA VAL A 65 8.17 2.51 -9.35
C VAL A 65 7.78 4.00 -9.51
N PRO A 66 8.43 4.94 -8.83
CA PRO A 66 8.05 6.35 -8.87
C PRO A 66 8.11 6.98 -10.27
N ASN A 67 8.94 6.40 -11.14
CA ASN A 67 9.13 6.81 -12.54
C ASN A 67 8.74 5.68 -13.53
N GLY A 68 7.89 4.74 -13.09
CA GLY A 68 7.58 3.52 -13.82
C GLY A 68 8.64 2.43 -13.66
N LEU A 69 8.33 1.23 -14.15
CA LEU A 69 9.31 0.14 -14.25
C LEU A 69 10.33 0.50 -15.33
N ARG A 70 11.62 0.38 -15.01
CA ARG A 70 12.65 0.40 -16.07
C ARG A 70 12.39 -0.80 -16.98
N LYS A 71 12.24 -0.55 -18.28
CA LYS A 71 12.26 -1.62 -19.27
C LYS A 71 13.63 -2.31 -19.20
N ALA A 72 13.62 -3.63 -19.24
CA ALA A 72 14.83 -4.42 -19.49
C ALA A 72 15.35 -4.13 -20.90
#